data_AF-A0A3T2UVY7-F1
#
_entry.id   AF-A0A3T2UVY7-F1
#
_cell.length_a   1.000
_cell.length_b   1.000
_cell.length_c   1.000
_cell.angle_alpha   90.00
_cell.angle_beta   90.00
_cell.angle_gamma   90.00
#
_symmetry.space_group_name_H-M   'P 1'
#
loop_
_entity.id
_entity.type
_entity.pdbx_description
1 polymer ?
#
loop_
_entity_poly.entity_id
_entity_poly.type
_entity_poly.pdbx_seq_one_letter_code
_entity_poly.pdbx_strand_id
1 'polypeptide(L)'
;CIIVQWDANSNGIWDREPVKESDQIGFRLKEHVLETLRGATSCEGKGWDKVTNPDAIIIDTFQVVRQDVSGFSPVLTVNMRAASKSEPQTVVNASYSVTGFNL
;
A
#
# COMPACT_ATOMS: atom_id res chain seq x y z
N CYS A 1 1.94 7.09 0.53
CA CYS A 1 1.39 6.10 1.47
C CYS A 1 -0.10 5.94 1.18
N ILE A 2 -0.66 4.76 1.45
CA ILE A 2 -2.09 4.46 1.38
C ILE A 2 -2.47 3.58 2.57
N ILE A 3 -3.65 3.83 3.15
CA ILE A 3 -4.27 2.92 4.11
C ILE A 3 -5.54 2.41 3.44
N VAL A 4 -5.64 1.09 3.33
CA VAL A 4 -6.80 0.43 2.76
C VAL A 4 -7.56 -0.29 3.87
N GLN A 5 -8.88 -0.36 3.70
CA GLN A 5 -9.77 -0.99 4.65
C GLN A 5 -10.82 -1.80 3.90
N TRP A 6 -11.10 -3.02 4.36
CA TRP A 6 -12.18 -3.86 3.85
C TRP A 6 -12.62 -4.81 4.97
N ASP A 7 -13.90 -5.19 4.98
CA ASP A 7 -14.41 -6.22 5.90
C ASP A 7 -13.86 -7.59 5.47
N ALA A 8 -12.81 -8.05 6.15
CA ALA A 8 -12.08 -9.26 5.75
C ALA A 8 -12.83 -10.55 6.09
N ASN A 9 -13.73 -10.53 7.07
CA ASN A 9 -14.47 -11.70 7.53
C ASN A 9 -15.94 -11.70 7.07
N SER A 10 -16.38 -10.64 6.37
CA SER A 10 -17.73 -10.48 5.81
C SER A 10 -18.84 -10.42 6.87
N ASN A 11 -18.57 -9.88 8.05
CA ASN A 11 -19.55 -9.74 9.15
C ASN A 11 -20.36 -8.43 9.10
N GLY A 12 -20.08 -7.54 8.14
CA GLY A 12 -20.75 -6.25 7.95
C GLY A 12 -20.23 -5.12 8.83
N ILE A 13 -19.14 -5.32 9.58
CA ILE A 13 -18.47 -4.28 10.35
C ILE A 13 -16.97 -4.27 10.02
N TRP A 14 -16.30 -3.16 10.32
CA TRP A 14 -14.86 -3.10 10.20
C TRP A 14 -14.19 -3.36 11.54
N ASP A 15 -13.54 -4.50 11.65
CA ASP A 15 -12.84 -4.93 12.83
C ASP A 15 -11.48 -4.23 12.92
N ARG A 16 -11.25 -3.52 14.02
CA ARG A 16 -9.97 -2.83 14.29
C ARG A 16 -9.12 -3.56 15.31
N GLU A 17 -9.74 -4.41 16.11
CA GLU A 17 -9.09 -5.17 17.17
C GLU A 17 -9.50 -6.64 17.11
N PRO A 18 -8.59 -7.58 17.43
CA PRO A 18 -7.18 -7.34 17.73
C PRO A 18 -6.39 -6.88 16.50
N VAL A 19 -5.36 -6.03 16.64
CA VAL A 19 -4.54 -5.50 15.52
C VAL A 19 -4.12 -6.56 14.49
N LYS A 20 -3.77 -7.78 14.93
CA LYS A 20 -3.41 -8.90 14.04
C LYS A 20 -4.50 -9.31 13.04
N GLU A 21 -5.75 -9.02 13.37
CA GLU A 21 -6.96 -9.32 12.60
C GLU A 21 -7.62 -8.04 12.07
N SER A 22 -6.97 -6.87 12.24
CA SER A 22 -7.55 -5.61 11.78
C SER A 22 -7.79 -5.62 10.28
N ASP A 23 -8.97 -5.14 9.91
CA ASP A 23 -9.42 -4.85 8.55
C ASP A 23 -8.70 -3.67 7.90
N GLN A 24 -7.80 -3.01 8.62
CA GLN A 24 -6.98 -1.91 8.12
C GLN A 24 -5.55 -2.38 7.88
N ILE A 25 -4.98 -2.00 6.74
CA ILE A 25 -3.55 -2.19 6.46
C ILE A 25 -3.02 -0.97 5.71
N GLY A 26 -1.86 -0.50 6.12
CA GLY A 26 -1.15 0.61 5.52
C GLY A 26 0.02 0.13 4.67
N PHE A 27 0.31 0.86 3.60
CA PHE A 27 1.53 0.74 2.80
C PHE A 27 2.21 2.11 2.66
N ARG A 28 3.52 2.16 2.88
CA ARG A 28 4.31 3.39 2.69
C ARG A 28 5.67 3.10 2.10
N LEU A 29 6.23 4.11 1.45
CA LEU A 29 7.64 4.13 1.08
C LEU A 29 8.41 4.92 2.14
N LYS A 30 9.45 4.32 2.70
CA LYS A 30 10.35 4.96 3.65
C LYS A 30 11.78 4.51 3.37
N GLU A 31 12.69 5.46 3.20
CA GLU A 31 14.13 5.19 2.97
C GLU A 31 14.36 4.14 1.86
N HIS A 32 13.65 4.28 0.74
CA HIS A 32 13.68 3.38 -0.41
C HIS A 32 13.17 1.95 -0.18
N VAL A 33 12.48 1.71 0.94
CA VAL A 33 11.87 0.43 1.28
C VAL A 33 10.35 0.58 1.28
N LEU A 34 9.66 -0.35 0.61
CA LEU A 34 8.22 -0.48 0.77
C LEU A 34 7.94 -1.22 2.08
N GLU A 35 7.15 -0.59 2.94
CA GLU A 35 6.77 -1.11 4.23
C GLU A 35 5.25 -1.29 4.34
N THR A 36 4.82 -2.23 5.18
CA THR A 36 3.42 -2.50 5.50
C THR A 36 3.17 -2.47 7.01
N LEU A 37 1.95 -2.11 7.44
CA LEU A 37 1.53 -2.19 8.83
C LEU A 37 0.04 -2.52 8.92
N ARG A 38 -0.29 -3.64 9.57
CA ARG A 38 -1.69 -3.97 9.91
C ARG A 38 -2.16 -3.10 11.08
N GLY A 39 -3.42 -2.66 11.04
CA GLY A 39 -3.99 -1.71 11.99
C GLY A 39 -3.44 -0.29 11.84
N ALA A 40 -2.79 0.05 10.72
CA ALA A 40 -2.28 1.39 10.49
C ALA A 40 -3.42 2.41 10.44
N THR A 41 -3.35 3.44 11.29
CA THR A 41 -4.29 4.58 11.30
C THR A 41 -3.67 5.86 10.77
N SER A 42 -2.34 5.88 10.59
CA SER A 42 -1.59 6.95 9.95
C SER A 42 -0.42 6.38 9.16
N CYS A 43 0.16 7.18 8.26
CA CYS A 43 1.35 6.80 7.51
C CYS A 43 2.66 6.92 8.31
N GLU A 44 2.57 7.54 9.48
CA GLU A 44 3.72 7.83 10.34
C GLU A 44 3.87 6.79 11.45
N GLY A 45 4.94 6.92 12.22
CA GLY A 45 5.19 6.07 13.38
C GLY A 45 6.06 4.83 13.07
N LYS A 46 6.11 3.95 14.07
CA LYS A 46 6.99 2.77 14.16
C LYS A 46 6.19 1.47 13.99
N GLY A 47 6.88 0.33 13.97
CA GLY A 47 6.26 -1.00 13.92
C GLY A 47 5.91 -1.48 12.51
N TRP A 48 6.37 -0.77 11.48
CA TRP A 48 6.16 -1.15 10.09
C TRP A 48 7.13 -2.27 9.67
N ASP A 49 6.61 -3.25 8.95
CA ASP A 49 7.36 -4.37 8.41
C ASP A 49 7.85 -4.08 7.00
N LYS A 50 9.10 -4.46 6.69
CA LYS A 50 9.67 -4.31 5.35
C LYS A 50 9.10 -5.39 4.43
N VAL A 51 8.52 -4.98 3.31
CA VAL A 51 8.00 -5.89 2.26
C VAL A 51 9.05 -6.16 1.19
N THR A 52 9.95 -5.20 0.97
CA THR A 52 11.03 -5.30 -0.02
C THR A 52 12.38 -5.46 0.67
N ASN A 53 13.28 -6.24 0.07
CA ASN A 53 14.66 -6.36 0.55
C ASN A 53 15.52 -5.17 0.04
N PRO A 54 15.97 -4.24 0.92
CA PRO A 54 16.79 -3.08 0.54
C PRO A 54 18.20 -3.44 0.01
N ASP A 55 18.63 -4.69 0.17
CA ASP A 55 19.89 -5.16 -0.39
C ASP A 55 19.76 -5.75 -1.80
N ALA A 56 18.52 -5.99 -2.24
CA ALA A 56 18.24 -6.47 -3.59
C ALA A 56 17.67 -5.37 -4.49
N ILE A 57 16.71 -4.58 -3.99
CA ILE A 57 15.98 -3.59 -4.76
C ILE A 57 15.81 -2.28 -3.98
N ILE A 58 15.82 -1.18 -4.72
CA ILE A 58 15.55 0.18 -4.22
C ILE A 58 14.22 0.62 -4.82
N ILE A 59 13.27 1.03 -3.99
CA ILE A 59 12.00 1.62 -4.44
C ILE A 59 12.18 3.13 -4.53
N ASP A 60 12.16 3.67 -5.74
CA ASP A 60 12.32 5.11 -6.00
C ASP A 60 10.99 5.86 -5.91
N THR A 61 9.91 5.19 -6.27
CA THR A 61 8.58 5.81 -6.32
C THR A 61 7.52 4.85 -5.81
N PHE A 62 6.68 5.36 -4.93
CA PHE A 62 5.40 4.76 -4.55
C PHE A 62 4.37 5.88 -4.49
N GLN A 63 3.63 6.04 -5.58
CA GLN A 63 2.64 7.10 -5.74
C GLN A 63 1.25 6.48 -5.80
N VAL A 64 0.32 7.08 -5.06
CA VAL A 64 -1.09 6.69 -5.07
C VAL A 64 -1.85 7.87 -5.64
N VAL A 65 -2.51 7.64 -6.76
CA VAL A 65 -3.34 8.64 -7.44
C VAL A 65 -4.79 8.24 -7.27
N ARG A 66 -5.60 9.17 -6.76
CA ARG A 66 -7.05 9.01 -6.70
C ARG A 66 -7.68 9.78 -7.86
N GLN A 67 -8.53 9.10 -8.62
CA GLN A 67 -9.36 9.70 -9.65
C GLN A 67 -10.83 9.51 -9.28
N ASP A 68 -11.52 10.61 -9.03
CA ASP A 68 -12.97 10.59 -8.84
C ASP A 68 -13.67 10.49 -10.20
N VAL A 69 -14.66 9.61 -10.29
CA VAL A 69 -15.43 9.36 -11.50
C VAL A 69 -16.90 9.62 -11.18
N SER A 70 -17.52 10.58 -11.88
CA SER A 70 -18.91 10.97 -11.60
C SER A 70 -19.85 9.78 -11.75
N GLY A 71 -20.62 9.48 -10.70
CA GLY A 71 -21.57 8.36 -10.67
C GLY A 71 -20.95 6.99 -10.34
N PHE A 72 -19.64 6.92 -10.04
CA PHE A 72 -18.95 5.66 -9.71
C PHE A 72 -18.04 5.81 -8.49
N SER A 73 -17.63 4.69 -7.91
CA SER A 73 -16.56 4.65 -6.91
C SER A 73 -15.24 5.19 -7.52
N PRO A 74 -14.39 5.86 -6.73
CA PRO A 74 -13.13 6.38 -7.22
C PRO A 74 -12.18 5.26 -7.63
N VAL A 75 -11.39 5.52 -8.67
CA VAL A 75 -10.28 4.65 -9.08
C VAL A 75 -9.03 5.09 -8.32
N LEU A 76 -8.38 4.14 -7.66
CA LEU A 76 -7.05 4.32 -7.08
C LEU A 76 -6.03 3.66 -7.97
N THR A 77 -5.02 4.41 -8.40
CA THR A 77 -3.88 3.88 -9.16
C THR A 77 -2.63 3.96 -8.31
N VAL A 78 -1.97 2.83 -8.13
CA VAL A 78 -0.67 2.72 -7.48
C VAL A 78 0.40 2.64 -8.56
N ASN A 79 1.25 3.65 -8.63
CA ASN A 79 2.42 3.68 -9.49
C ASN A 79 3.67 3.40 -8.65
N MET A 80 4.48 2.46 -9.09
CA MET A 80 5.70 2.07 -8.43
C MET A 80 6.86 2.00 -9.43
N ARG A 81 8.02 2.49 -9.00
CA ARG A 81 9.29 2.38 -9.72
C ARG A 81 10.34 1.82 -8.80
N ALA A 82 11.07 0.83 -9.30
CA ALA A 82 12.14 0.17 -8.57
C ALA A 82 13.35 -0.08 -9.46
N ALA A 83 14.53 -0.13 -8.86
CA ALA A 83 15.78 -0.52 -9.51
C ALA A 83 16.45 -1.66 -8.76
N SER A 84 17.14 -2.54 -9.49
CA SER A 84 18.03 -3.54 -8.88
C SER A 84 19.24 -2.84 -8.26
N LYS A 85 19.65 -3.27 -7.06
CA LYS A 85 20.86 -2.76 -6.41
C LYS A 85 22.13 -3.32 -7.06
N SER A 86 22.10 -4.55 -7.57
CA SER A 86 23.24 -5.19 -8.23
C SER A 86 23.43 -4.75 -9.68
N GLU A 87 22.35 -4.32 -10.33
CA GLU A 87 22.36 -3.83 -11.71
C GLU A 87 21.46 -2.60 -11.85
N PRO A 88 21.95 -1.39 -11.49
CA PRO A 88 21.11 -0.19 -11.39
C PRO A 88 20.44 0.27 -12.70
N GLN A 89 20.88 -0.25 -13.84
CA GLN A 89 20.23 -0.02 -15.14
C GLN A 89 18.95 -0.84 -15.30
N THR A 90 18.79 -1.91 -14.53
CA THR A 90 17.60 -2.75 -14.49
C THR A 90 16.53 -2.06 -13.63
N VAL A 91 15.69 -1.29 -14.31
CA VAL A 91 14.58 -0.52 -13.74
C VAL A 91 13.25 -1.12 -14.16
N VAL A 92 12.35 -1.31 -13.19
CA VAL A 92 10.99 -1.80 -13.41
C VAL A 92 9.99 -0.73 -12.98
N ASN A 93 8.97 -0.53 -13.82
CA ASN A 93 7.80 0.27 -13.48
C ASN A 93 6.58 -0.66 -13.40
N ALA A 94 5.78 -0.48 -12.36
CA ALA A 94 4.51 -1.16 -12.21
C ALA A 94 3.41 -0.12 -11.97
N SER A 95 2.27 -0.30 -12.62
CA SER A 95 1.08 0.50 -12.38
C SER A 95 -0.10 -0.46 -12.22
N TYR A 96 -0.87 -0.27 -11.16
CA TYR A 96 -2.06 -1.07 -10.90
C TYR A 96 -3.21 -0.17 -10.47
N SER A 97 -4.37 -0.35 -11.10
CA SER A 97 -5.58 0.41 -10.79
C SER A 97 -6.62 -0.49 -10.15
N VAL A 98 -7.25 0.00 -9.09
CA VAL A 98 -8.29 -0.69 -8.34
C VAL A 98 -9.44 0.27 -8.06
N THR A 99 -10.67 -0.26 -8.06
CA THR A 99 -11.84 0.42 -7.53
C THR A 99 -12.34 -0.39 -6.34
N GLY A 100 -12.63 0.28 -5.23
CA GLY A 100 -13.22 -0.35 -4.06
C GLY A 100 -14.74 -0.22 -4.07
N PHE A 101 -15.43 -1.28 -3.69
CA PHE A 101 -16.83 -1.24 -3.29
C PHE A 101 -16.88 -1.63 -1.82
N ASN A 102 -17.29 -0.71 -0.96
CA ASN A 102 -17.69 -1.07 0.39
C ASN A 102 -19.13 -1.58 0.27
N LEU A 103 -19.34 -2.85 0.61
CA LEU A 103 -20.68 -3.44 0.80
C LEU A 103 -21.38 -2.74 1.97
#